data_AF-A0A8J5XFV4-F1
#
_entry.id   AF-A0A8J5XFV4-F1
#
_cell.length_a   1.000
_cell.length_b   1.000
_cell.length_c   1.000
_cell.angle_alpha   90.00
_cell.angle_beta   90.00
_cell.angle_gamma   90.00
#
_symmetry.space_group_name_H-M   'P 1'
#
loop_
_entity.id
_entity.type
_entity.pdbx_description
1 polymer ?
#
loop_
_entity_poly.entity_id
_entity_poly.type
_entity_poly.pdbx_seq_one_letter_code
_entity_poly.pdbx_strand_id
1 'polypeptide(L)'
;MDQELLEAELERAAEEMEEHEWLSRRRDAELRKGALIDQWTREADAGRPEMLERYEYSRRASFKPGAMKRLMCELTGTTVDDDSVIVVRGIAKLFVAELVELAADVRAEAEPDGPIRPAHVRDALNRMTAGGVCGPRKRSKFWR
;
A
#
# COMPACT_ATOMS: atom_id res chain seq x y z
N MET A 1 -17.29 -41.37 28.55
CA MET A 1 -17.50 -41.07 27.12
C MET A 1 -18.64 -40.07 27.11
N ASP A 2 -18.43 -38.87 26.54
CA ASP A 2 -19.38 -37.73 26.43
C ASP A 2 -19.15 -36.51 27.35
N GLN A 3 -17.95 -36.31 27.92
CA GLN A 3 -17.52 -34.95 28.34
C GLN A 3 -16.54 -34.36 27.34
N GLU A 4 -15.53 -35.14 26.96
CA GLU A 4 -14.50 -34.76 26.00
C GLU A 4 -15.07 -34.48 24.59
N LEU A 5 -16.13 -35.20 24.19
CA LEU A 5 -16.85 -34.95 22.94
C LEU A 5 -17.65 -33.63 22.99
N LEU A 6 -18.22 -33.32 24.16
CA LEU A 6 -19.06 -32.15 24.39
C LEU A 6 -18.22 -30.88 24.50
N GLU A 7 -17.04 -30.98 25.12
CA GLU A 7 -16.02 -29.94 25.15
C GLU A 7 -15.48 -29.66 23.73
N ALA A 8 -15.18 -30.71 22.95
CA ALA A 8 -14.74 -30.55 21.57
C ALA A 8 -15.84 -29.98 20.63
N GLU A 9 -17.12 -30.20 20.92
CA GLU A 9 -18.24 -29.58 20.20
C GLU A 9 -18.45 -28.11 20.60
N LEU A 10 -18.30 -27.80 21.90
CA LEU A 10 -18.36 -26.42 22.40
C LEU A 10 -17.19 -25.57 21.89
N GLU A 11 -15.99 -26.14 21.80
CA GLU A 11 -14.80 -25.47 21.30
C GLU A 11 -14.92 -25.20 19.79
N ARG A 12 -15.39 -26.18 19.01
CA ARG A 12 -15.71 -25.98 17.58
C ARG A 12 -16.80 -24.94 17.36
N ALA A 13 -17.87 -24.95 18.17
CA ALA A 13 -18.92 -23.94 18.08
C ALA A 13 -18.42 -22.54 18.49
N ALA A 14 -17.49 -22.44 19.45
CA ALA A 14 -16.86 -21.19 19.84
C ALA A 14 -15.91 -20.66 18.75
N GLU A 15 -15.14 -21.52 18.11
CA GLU A 15 -14.28 -21.20 16.95
C GLU A 15 -15.12 -20.74 15.75
N GLU A 16 -16.22 -21.43 15.43
CA GLU A 16 -17.15 -21.05 14.37
C GLU A 16 -17.85 -19.72 14.64
N MET A 17 -18.20 -19.44 15.90
CA MET A 17 -18.74 -18.16 16.34
C MET A 17 -17.71 -17.03 16.21
N GLU A 18 -16.47 -17.26 16.63
CA GLU A 18 -15.38 -16.28 16.52
C GLU A 18 -15.04 -16.01 15.05
N GLU A 19 -15.06 -17.04 14.20
CA GLU A 19 -14.89 -16.92 12.76
C GLU A 19 -16.06 -16.17 12.12
N HIS A 20 -17.30 -16.46 12.52
CA HIS A 20 -18.49 -15.75 12.03
C HIS A 20 -18.48 -14.27 12.45
N GLU A 21 -18.05 -13.97 13.67
CA GLU A 21 -17.83 -12.59 14.13
C GLU A 21 -16.69 -11.90 13.36
N TRP A 22 -15.58 -12.59 13.12
CA TRP A 22 -14.45 -12.06 12.34
C TRP A 22 -14.87 -11.73 10.90
N LEU A 23 -15.61 -12.64 10.25
CA LEU A 23 -16.19 -12.44 8.94
C LEU A 23 -17.21 -11.29 8.93
N SER A 24 -18.02 -11.16 9.98
CA SER A 24 -18.98 -10.06 10.15
C SER A 24 -18.26 -8.71 10.28
N ARG A 25 -17.24 -8.61 11.15
CA ARG A 25 -16.40 -7.42 11.31
C ARG A 25 -15.71 -7.03 10.00
N ARG A 26 -15.24 -8.00 9.23
CA ARG A 26 -14.61 -7.77 7.92
C ARG A 26 -15.60 -7.21 6.90
N ARG A 27 -16.81 -7.78 6.86
CA ARG A 27 -17.91 -7.35 5.98
C ARG A 27 -18.38 -5.94 6.32
N ASP A 28 -18.53 -5.63 7.61
CA ASP A 28 -18.88 -4.29 8.09
C ASP A 28 -17.77 -3.26 7.81
N ALA A 29 -16.50 -3.64 7.94
CA ALA A 29 -15.37 -2.79 7.56
C ALA A 29 -15.37 -2.52 6.04
N GLU A 30 -15.67 -3.51 5.21
CA GLU A 30 -15.81 -3.35 3.76
C GLU A 30 -16.99 -2.44 3.38
N LEU A 31 -18.16 -2.61 4.02
CA LEU A 31 -19.33 -1.76 3.81
C LEU A 31 -19.05 -0.31 4.23
N ARG A 32 -18.41 -0.09 5.38
CA ARG A 32 -17.99 1.25 5.82
C ARG A 32 -17.01 1.88 4.84
N LYS A 33 -16.04 1.11 4.36
CA LYS A 33 -15.08 1.56 3.36
C LYS A 33 -15.78 1.94 2.04
N GLY A 34 -16.75 1.13 1.60
CA GLY A 34 -17.59 1.42 0.44
C GLY A 34 -18.40 2.71 0.60
N ALA A 35 -19.08 2.88 1.73
CA ALA A 35 -19.87 4.08 2.03
C ALA A 35 -19.01 5.35 2.09
N LEU A 36 -17.80 5.25 2.66
CA LEU A 36 -16.84 6.36 2.70
C LEU A 36 -16.35 6.73 1.30
N ILE A 37 -16.08 5.73 0.45
CA ILE A 37 -15.71 5.94 -0.96
C ILE A 37 -16.86 6.60 -1.72
N ASP A 38 -18.10 6.16 -1.53
CA ASP A 38 -19.28 6.74 -2.18
C ASP A 38 -19.53 8.18 -1.75
N GLN A 39 -19.40 8.47 -0.46
CA GLN A 39 -19.46 9.83 0.07
C GLN A 39 -18.38 10.70 -0.57
N TRP A 40 -17.13 10.25 -0.52
CA TRP A 40 -15.98 10.97 -1.06
C TRP A 40 -16.09 11.22 -2.58
N THR A 41 -16.65 10.26 -3.33
CA THR A 41 -16.88 10.39 -4.77
C THR A 41 -17.94 11.44 -5.08
N ARG A 42 -19.06 11.48 -4.32
CA ARG A 42 -20.07 12.55 -4.48
C ARG A 42 -19.49 13.93 -4.16
N GLU A 43 -18.68 14.05 -3.13
CA GLU A 43 -18.03 15.31 -2.76
C GLU A 43 -16.99 15.75 -3.80
N ALA A 44 -16.26 14.81 -4.41
CA ALA A 44 -15.31 15.08 -5.47
C ALA A 44 -16.00 15.55 -6.78
N ASP A 45 -17.08 14.87 -7.18
CA ASP A 45 -17.90 15.25 -8.34
C ASP A 45 -18.61 16.60 -8.14
N ALA A 46 -18.94 16.97 -6.90
CA ALA A 46 -19.68 18.18 -6.60
C ALA A 46 -18.84 19.47 -6.54
N GLY A 47 -17.50 19.41 -6.53
CA GLY A 47 -16.73 20.64 -6.28
C GLY A 47 -15.27 20.72 -6.71
N ARG A 48 -14.55 19.62 -7.01
CA ARG A 48 -13.12 19.67 -7.40
C ARG A 48 -12.73 18.52 -8.34
N PRO A 49 -12.95 18.65 -9.66
CA PRO A 49 -12.65 17.60 -10.65
C PRO A 49 -11.18 17.14 -10.62
N GLU A 50 -10.25 18.03 -10.24
CA GLU A 50 -8.83 17.73 -10.11
C GLU A 50 -8.51 16.73 -8.99
N MET A 51 -9.37 16.62 -7.97
CA MET A 51 -9.18 15.67 -6.86
C MET A 51 -9.59 14.25 -7.29
N LEU A 52 -10.69 14.14 -8.04
CA LEU A 52 -11.14 12.87 -8.60
C LEU A 52 -10.11 12.33 -9.60
N GLU A 53 -9.61 13.18 -10.49
CA GLU A 53 -8.61 12.79 -11.48
C GLU A 53 -7.32 12.25 -10.82
N ARG A 54 -6.81 12.94 -9.78
CA ARG A 54 -5.63 12.48 -9.02
C ARG A 54 -5.86 11.12 -8.36
N TYR A 55 -7.04 10.91 -7.78
CA TYR A 55 -7.40 9.62 -7.19
C TYR A 55 -7.52 8.52 -8.24
N GLU A 56 -8.14 8.79 -9.38
CA GLU A 56 -8.24 7.84 -10.49
C GLU A 56 -6.86 7.39 -10.99
N TYR A 57 -5.93 8.33 -11.15
CA TYR A 57 -4.55 8.03 -11.51
C TYR A 57 -3.88 7.13 -10.47
N SER A 58 -3.97 7.48 -9.18
CA SER A 58 -3.37 6.68 -8.10
C SER A 58 -3.98 5.27 -8.02
N ARG A 59 -5.30 5.15 -8.14
CA ARG A 59 -6.03 3.87 -8.10
C ARG A 59 -5.59 2.94 -9.23
N ARG A 60 -5.51 3.45 -10.47
CA ARG A 60 -5.14 2.67 -11.66
C ARG A 60 -3.64 2.45 -11.81
N ALA A 61 -2.80 3.28 -11.19
CA ALA A 61 -1.35 3.16 -11.27
C ALA A 61 -0.87 1.80 -10.77
N SER A 62 -0.09 1.10 -11.58
CA SER A 62 0.56 -0.15 -11.22
C SER A 62 1.83 -0.39 -12.03
N PHE A 63 2.80 -1.11 -11.47
CA PHE A 63 3.99 -1.51 -12.20
C PHE A 63 3.65 -2.58 -13.25
N LYS A 64 4.35 -2.63 -14.38
CA LYS A 64 4.10 -3.64 -15.42
C LYS A 64 4.53 -5.03 -14.90
N PRO A 65 3.65 -6.05 -14.91
CA PRO A 65 3.96 -7.38 -14.37
C PRO A 65 5.21 -8.02 -14.98
N GLY A 66 5.34 -8.00 -16.32
CA GLY A 66 6.49 -8.61 -17.00
C GLY A 66 7.83 -7.92 -16.69
N ALA A 67 7.82 -6.59 -16.50
CA ALA A 67 9.04 -5.87 -16.12
C ALA A 67 9.47 -6.20 -14.69
N MET A 68 8.51 -6.28 -13.77
CA MET A 68 8.77 -6.67 -12.38
C MET A 68 9.26 -8.12 -12.29
N LYS A 69 8.58 -9.04 -12.97
CA LYS A 69 8.96 -10.46 -13.01
C LYS A 69 10.39 -10.64 -13.51
N ARG A 70 10.76 -9.95 -14.60
CA ARG A 70 12.14 -9.98 -15.12
C ARG A 70 13.16 -9.48 -14.10
N LEU A 71 12.89 -8.34 -13.44
CA LEU A 71 13.78 -7.79 -12.41
C LEU A 71 13.94 -8.75 -11.23
N MET A 72 12.85 -9.34 -10.76
CA MET A 72 12.88 -10.28 -9.65
C MET A 72 13.70 -11.53 -10.01
N CYS A 73 13.47 -12.13 -11.19
CA CYS A 73 14.25 -13.27 -11.65
C CYS A 73 15.75 -12.94 -11.81
N GLU A 74 16.09 -11.73 -12.29
CA GLU A 74 17.48 -11.28 -12.42
C GLU A 74 18.16 -11.15 -11.05
N LEU A 75 17.44 -10.67 -10.03
CA LEU A 75 17.96 -10.51 -8.68
C LEU A 75 18.08 -11.83 -7.91
N THR A 76 17.14 -12.76 -8.10
CA THR A 76 17.14 -14.04 -7.38
C THR A 76 17.88 -15.15 -8.11
N GLY A 77 18.09 -15.02 -9.43
CA GLY A 77 18.63 -16.08 -10.28
C GLY A 77 17.68 -17.26 -10.49
N THR A 78 16.40 -17.11 -10.12
CA THR A 78 15.38 -18.18 -10.16
C THR A 78 14.10 -17.69 -10.83
N THR A 79 13.26 -18.63 -11.27
CA THR A 79 11.92 -18.29 -11.78
C THR A 79 10.98 -17.94 -10.64
N VAL A 80 10.30 -16.79 -10.75
CA VAL A 80 9.34 -16.30 -9.76
C VAL A 80 7.91 -16.57 -10.24
N ASP A 81 7.02 -16.95 -9.32
CA ASP A 81 5.58 -17.12 -9.57
C ASP A 81 4.83 -15.79 -9.67
N ASP A 82 3.61 -15.81 -10.22
CA ASP A 82 2.86 -14.58 -10.47
C ASP A 82 2.30 -13.94 -9.18
N ASP A 83 2.05 -14.72 -8.12
CA ASP A 83 1.54 -14.21 -6.84
C ASP A 83 2.62 -13.40 -6.12
N SER A 84 3.86 -13.90 -6.10
CA SER A 84 5.03 -13.15 -5.63
C SER A 84 5.21 -11.83 -6.37
N VAL A 85 4.97 -11.81 -7.69
CA VAL A 85 5.03 -10.58 -8.49
C VAL A 85 3.92 -9.61 -8.07
N ILE A 86 2.71 -10.07 -7.77
CA ILE A 86 1.62 -9.22 -7.26
C ILE A 86 2.01 -8.58 -5.92
N VAL A 87 2.52 -9.38 -4.99
CA VAL A 87 2.93 -8.91 -3.65
C VAL A 87 4.01 -7.82 -3.78
N VAL A 88 5.07 -8.08 -4.54
CA VAL A 88 6.18 -7.12 -4.68
C VAL A 88 5.74 -5.84 -5.40
N ARG A 89 4.84 -5.93 -6.40
CA ARG A 89 4.25 -4.74 -7.02
C ARG A 89 3.45 -3.91 -6.01
N GLY A 90 2.72 -4.56 -5.11
CA GLY A 90 1.99 -3.91 -4.02
C GLY A 90 2.92 -3.17 -3.08
N ILE A 91 3.95 -3.85 -2.56
CA ILE A 91 4.94 -3.26 -1.65
C ILE A 91 5.66 -2.08 -2.32
N ALA A 92 6.10 -2.24 -3.56
CA ALA A 92 6.74 -1.16 -4.31
C ALA A 92 5.81 0.05 -4.51
N LYS A 93 4.50 -0.17 -4.68
CA LYS A 93 3.52 0.91 -4.84
C LYS A 93 3.34 1.67 -3.53
N LEU A 94 3.25 0.95 -2.41
CA LEU A 94 3.17 1.56 -1.07
C LEU A 94 4.39 2.44 -0.80
N PHE A 95 5.59 1.94 -1.11
CA PHE A 95 6.83 2.71 -0.96
C PHE A 95 6.82 4.00 -1.79
N VAL A 96 6.41 3.94 -3.06
CA VAL A 96 6.34 5.13 -3.92
C VAL A 96 5.27 6.11 -3.43
N ALA A 97 4.14 5.61 -2.92
CA ALA A 97 3.08 6.46 -2.38
C ALA A 97 3.57 7.28 -1.18
N GLU A 98 4.20 6.62 -0.21
CA GLU A 98 4.76 7.28 0.98
C GLU A 98 5.87 8.28 0.62
N LEU A 99 6.75 7.90 -0.32
CA LEU A 99 7.80 8.79 -0.80
C LEU A 99 7.25 10.06 -1.46
N VAL A 100 6.19 9.93 -2.28
CA VAL A 100 5.58 11.06 -2.98
C VAL A 100 4.78 11.95 -2.03
N GLU A 101 4.09 11.36 -1.06
CA GLU A 101 3.41 12.09 0.01
C GLU A 101 4.40 12.97 0.78
N LEU A 102 5.48 12.38 1.26
CA LEU A 102 6.51 13.14 1.97
C LEU A 102 7.20 14.17 1.06
N ALA A 103 7.41 13.87 -0.23
CA ALA A 103 7.94 14.84 -1.18
C ALA A 103 6.98 16.02 -1.42
N ALA A 104 5.66 15.80 -1.31
CA ALA A 104 4.67 16.86 -1.40
C ALA A 104 4.70 17.76 -0.14
N ASP A 105 4.97 17.20 1.03
CA ASP A 105 5.16 17.93 2.29
C ASP A 105 6.44 18.78 2.25
N VAL A 106 7.58 18.17 1.87
CA VAL A 106 8.84 18.91 1.68
C VAL A 106 8.66 20.06 0.67
N ARG A 107 7.92 19.80 -0.41
CA ARG A 107 7.60 20.85 -1.37
C ARG A 107 6.74 21.93 -0.71
N ALA A 108 5.70 21.59 0.05
CA ALA A 108 4.84 22.58 0.70
C ALA A 108 5.60 23.46 1.71
N GLU A 109 6.62 22.91 2.39
CA GLU A 109 7.52 23.68 3.26
C GLU A 109 8.35 24.73 2.49
N ALA A 110 8.80 24.40 1.28
CA ALA A 110 9.68 25.25 0.48
C ALA A 110 8.95 26.20 -0.48
N GLU A 111 7.92 25.69 -1.17
CA GLU A 111 7.16 26.38 -2.21
C GLU A 111 5.76 25.74 -2.36
N PRO A 112 4.71 26.33 -1.74
CA PRO A 112 3.38 25.73 -1.68
C PRO A 112 2.76 25.38 -3.04
N ASP A 113 2.98 26.21 -4.06
CA ASP A 113 2.30 26.13 -5.36
C ASP A 113 3.17 25.55 -6.51
N GLY A 114 4.32 24.96 -6.19
CA GLY A 114 5.23 24.40 -7.20
C GLY A 114 4.95 22.93 -7.60
N PRO A 115 5.49 22.45 -8.73
CA PRO A 115 5.56 21.02 -9.02
C PRO A 115 6.59 20.32 -8.11
N ILE A 116 6.43 19.00 -7.89
CA ILE A 116 7.44 18.21 -7.19
C ILE A 116 8.72 18.16 -8.03
N ARG A 117 9.82 18.71 -7.49
CA ARG A 117 11.14 18.73 -8.13
C ARG A 117 11.99 17.54 -7.64
N PRO A 118 13.03 17.13 -8.39
CA PRO A 118 13.95 16.08 -7.94
C PRO A 118 14.59 16.34 -6.57
N ALA A 119 14.76 17.61 -6.19
CA ALA A 119 15.26 17.98 -4.86
C ALA A 119 14.32 17.50 -3.73
N HIS A 120 13.00 17.69 -3.89
CA HIS A 120 12.01 17.32 -2.88
C HIS A 120 11.97 15.80 -2.68
N VAL A 121 12.06 15.02 -3.76
CA VAL A 121 12.11 13.55 -3.70
C VAL A 121 13.37 13.05 -3.00
N ARG A 122 14.52 13.70 -3.24
CA ARG A 122 15.77 13.34 -2.56
C ARG A 122 15.72 13.63 -1.07
N ASP A 123 15.16 14.79 -0.69
CA ASP A 123 15.02 15.15 0.72
C ASP A 123 14.02 14.23 1.44
N ALA A 124 12.86 13.98 0.83
CA ALA A 124 11.88 13.02 1.33
C ALA A 124 12.53 11.64 1.56
N LEU A 125 13.31 11.15 0.59
CA LEU A 125 13.98 9.86 0.76
C LEU A 125 15.02 9.88 1.88
N ASN A 126 15.73 10.99 2.10
CA ASN A 126 16.64 11.13 3.23
C ASN A 126 15.88 11.10 4.57
N ARG A 127 14.73 11.78 4.64
CA ARG A 127 13.84 11.75 5.82
C ARG A 127 13.29 10.34 6.09
N MET A 128 12.85 9.61 5.05
CA MET A 128 12.43 8.21 5.18
C MET A 128 13.56 7.30 5.68
N THR A 129 14.79 7.50 5.18
CA THR A 129 15.95 6.72 5.66
C THR A 129 16.27 7.05 7.12
N ALA A 130 16.21 8.33 7.51
CA ALA A 130 16.42 8.76 8.88
C ALA A 130 15.34 8.24 9.84
N GLY A 131 14.09 8.16 9.38
CA GLY A 131 12.97 7.57 10.11
C GLY A 131 12.98 6.04 10.18
N GLY A 132 13.94 5.37 9.54
CA GLY A 132 14.06 3.91 9.57
C GLY A 132 13.09 3.15 8.66
N VAL A 133 12.28 3.85 7.86
CA VAL A 133 11.34 3.24 6.90
C VAL A 133 12.09 2.54 5.77
N CYS A 134 13.23 3.10 5.34
CA CYS A 134 14.09 2.49 4.34
C CYS A 134 15.54 2.32 4.81
N GLY A 135 16.17 1.22 4.38
CA GLY A 135 17.54 0.89 4.76
C GLY A 135 18.58 1.89 4.24
N PRO A 136 19.78 1.91 4.84
CA PRO A 136 20.81 2.87 4.48
C PRO A 136 21.23 2.73 3.02
N ARG A 137 21.36 3.86 2.32
CA ARG A 137 21.90 3.89 0.96
C ARG A 137 23.34 3.41 0.96
N LYS A 138 23.62 2.29 0.29
CA LYS A 138 25.00 1.95 -0.10
C LYS A 138 25.44 2.92 -1.19
N ARG A 139 26.27 3.91 -0.85
CA ARG A 139 26.93 4.75 -1.87
C ARG A 139 27.81 3.86 -2.73
N SER A 140 27.48 3.73 -4.01
CA SER A 140 28.38 3.11 -4.98
C SER A 140 29.68 3.91 -5.02
N LYS A 141 30.82 3.25 -4.80
CA LYS A 141 32.15 3.87 -4.93
C LYS A 141 32.54 4.11 -6.40
N PHE A 142 31.74 3.62 -7.34
CA PHE A 142 32.11 3.51 -8.75
C PHE A 142 31.73 4.73 -9.60
N TRP A 143 30.84 5.59 -9.12
CA TRP A 143 30.48 6.83 -9.79
C TRP A 143 30.99 8.00 -8.95
N ARG A 144 32.25 8.36 -9.19
CA ARG A 144 32.88 9.63 -8.80
C ARG A 144 33.74 10.13 -9.95
#